data_AF-A0A0L7M5C2-F1
#
_entry.id   AF-A0A0L7M5C2-F1
#
_cell.length_a   1.000
_cell.length_b   1.000
_cell.length_c   1.000
_cell.angle_alpha   90.00
_cell.angle_beta   90.00
_cell.angle_gamma   90.00
#
_symmetry.space_group_name_H-M   'P 1'
#
loop_
_entity.id
_entity.type
_entity.pdbx_description
1 polymer ?
#
loop_
_entity_poly.entity_id
_entity_poly.type
_entity_poly.pdbx_seq_one_letter_code
_entity_poly.pdbx_strand_id
1 'polypeptide(L)'
;MVVAYMNDMNKNINDKCIEIEKDKKELEKIKKKQLKKKYNFYLIDNAYCSICKEILSVPMIHFLCKHSYHSYCLKDNNVCILCHNKDKEKKLLKEKAINSIQNFDEFFKYLQGSTDKFSYISNYLSYGITPK
;
A
#
# COMPACT_ATOMS: atom_id res chain seq x y z
N MET A 1 -47.84 7.72 -41.41
CA MET A 1 -47.28 8.61 -40.37
C MET A 1 -47.35 8.00 -38.97
N VAL A 2 -48.52 7.61 -38.46
CA VAL A 2 -48.68 7.12 -37.07
C VAL A 2 -47.87 5.85 -36.76
N VAL A 3 -47.87 4.86 -37.67
CA VAL A 3 -47.11 3.61 -37.50
C VAL A 3 -45.60 3.85 -37.41
N ALA A 4 -45.07 4.77 -38.22
CA ALA A 4 -43.64 5.12 -38.19
C ALA A 4 -43.25 5.77 -36.86
N TYR A 5 -44.10 6.64 -36.33
CA TYR A 5 -43.92 7.27 -35.02
C TYR A 5 -43.98 6.25 -33.87
N MET A 6 -44.92 5.30 -33.91
CA MET A 6 -45.02 4.22 -32.93
C MET A 6 -43.79 3.30 -32.96
N ASN A 7 -43.26 3.01 -34.15
CA ASN A 7 -42.04 2.21 -34.29
C ASN A 7 -40.80 2.92 -33.74
N ASP A 8 -40.69 4.24 -33.97
CA ASP A 8 -39.61 5.05 -33.41
C ASP A 8 -39.69 5.14 -31.87
N MET A 9 -40.90 5.31 -31.33
CA MET A 9 -41.13 5.23 -29.88
C MET A 9 -40.73 3.87 -29.29
N ASN A 10 -41.13 2.77 -29.93
CA ASN A 10 -40.78 1.42 -29.48
C ASN A 10 -39.26 1.19 -29.48
N LYS A 11 -38.56 1.71 -30.50
CA LYS A 11 -37.10 1.65 -30.57
C LYS A 11 -36.47 2.45 -29.42
N ASN A 12 -36.91 3.68 -29.19
CA ASN A 12 -36.42 4.52 -28.09
C ASN A 12 -36.67 3.89 -26.72
N ILE A 13 -37.84 3.25 -26.51
CA ILE A 13 -38.14 2.51 -25.29
C ILE A 13 -37.19 1.34 -25.12
N ASN A 14 -36.97 0.56 -26.18
CA ASN A 14 -36.07 -0.58 -26.15
C ASN A 14 -34.62 -0.18 -25.83
N ASP A 15 -34.13 0.90 -26.45
CA ASP A 15 -32.78 1.42 -26.22
C ASP A 15 -32.61 1.89 -24.75
N LYS A 16 -33.61 2.60 -24.21
CA LYS A 16 -33.63 2.99 -22.79
C LYS A 16 -33.71 1.79 -21.85
N CYS A 17 -34.46 0.75 -22.19
CA CYS A 17 -34.52 -0.48 -21.40
C CYS A 17 -33.14 -1.17 -21.33
N ILE A 18 -32.42 -1.22 -22.45
CA ILE A 18 -31.06 -1.76 -22.51
C ILE A 18 -30.10 -0.93 -21.65
N GLU A 19 -30.20 0.39 -21.69
CA GLU A 19 -29.40 1.30 -20.87
C GLU A 19 -29.66 1.09 -19.37
N ILE A 20 -30.93 1.03 -18.96
CA ILE A 20 -31.33 0.77 -17.57
C ILE A 20 -30.77 -0.58 -17.07
N GLU A 21 -30.74 -1.62 -17.90
CA GLU A 21 -30.16 -2.91 -17.52
C GLU A 21 -28.64 -2.84 -17.33
N LYS A 22 -27.94 -2.08 -18.17
CA LYS A 22 -26.50 -1.84 -18.02
C LYS A 22 -26.21 -1.10 -16.72
N ASP A 23 -26.95 -0.02 -16.46
CA ASP A 23 -26.79 0.79 -15.25
C ASP A 23 -27.07 -0.02 -13.98
N LYS A 24 -28.10 -0.87 -13.98
CA LYS A 24 -28.37 -1.79 -12.86
C LYS A 24 -27.19 -2.71 -12.59
N LYS A 25 -26.60 -3.30 -13.63
CA LYS A 25 -25.40 -4.16 -13.49
C LYS A 25 -24.20 -3.39 -12.95
N GLU A 26 -23.99 -2.15 -13.37
CA GLU A 26 -22.91 -1.31 -12.83
C GLU A 26 -23.13 -0.94 -11.37
N LEU A 27 -24.35 -0.54 -11.00
CA LEU A 27 -24.73 -0.25 -9.62
C LEU A 27 -24.49 -1.44 -8.70
N GLU A 28 -24.80 -2.66 -9.14
CA GLU A 28 -24.48 -3.87 -8.37
C GLU A 28 -22.97 -4.09 -8.17
N LYS A 29 -22.16 -3.87 -9.22
CA LYS A 29 -20.69 -3.96 -9.12
C LYS A 29 -20.15 -2.94 -8.13
N ILE A 30 -20.67 -1.70 -8.16
CA ILE A 30 -20.28 -0.63 -7.24
C ILE A 30 -20.68 -0.98 -5.80
N LYS A 31 -21.92 -1.45 -5.57
CA LYS A 31 -22.38 -1.90 -4.25
C LYS A 31 -21.51 -3.02 -3.69
N LYS A 32 -21.16 -4.02 -4.51
CA LYS A 32 -20.23 -5.11 -4.10
C LYS A 32 -18.85 -4.57 -3.70
N LYS A 33 -18.29 -3.63 -4.45
CA LYS A 33 -17.02 -2.98 -4.11
C LYS A 33 -17.11 -2.17 -2.82
N GLN A 34 -18.21 -1.45 -2.59
CA GLN A 34 -18.46 -0.70 -1.36
C GLN A 34 -18.59 -1.64 -0.15
N LEU A 35 -19.33 -2.74 -0.28
CA LEU A 35 -19.47 -3.74 0.79
C LEU A 35 -18.12 -4.36 1.16
N LYS A 36 -17.29 -4.71 0.18
CA LYS A 36 -15.92 -5.22 0.43
C LYS A 36 -15.07 -4.22 1.21
N LYS A 37 -15.18 -2.91 0.93
CA LYS A 37 -14.47 -1.87 1.68
C LYS A 37 -15.07 -1.66 3.08
N LYS A 38 -16.40 -1.71 3.21
CA LYS A 38 -17.12 -1.53 4.48
C LYS A 38 -16.77 -2.61 5.51
N TYR A 39 -16.53 -3.84 5.06
CA TYR A 39 -16.14 -4.97 5.89
C TYR A 39 -14.69 -5.40 5.65
N ASN A 40 -13.76 -4.44 5.54
CA ASN A 40 -12.34 -4.75 5.51
C ASN A 40 -11.85 -5.05 6.94
N PHE A 41 -12.33 -6.15 7.53
CA PHE A 41 -11.79 -6.63 8.79
C PHE A 41 -10.38 -7.17 8.52
N TYR A 42 -9.41 -6.67 9.26
CA TYR A 42 -8.05 -7.13 9.14
C TYR A 42 -7.84 -8.29 10.10
N LEU A 43 -7.81 -9.51 9.56
CA LEU A 43 -7.47 -10.69 10.34
C LEU A 43 -5.99 -10.65 10.69
N ILE A 44 -5.69 -10.69 11.98
CA ILE A 44 -4.34 -10.82 12.49
C ILE A 44 -4.26 -12.18 13.17
N ASP A 45 -3.55 -13.10 12.54
CA ASP A 45 -3.34 -14.49 12.94
C ASP A 45 -2.00 -14.71 13.64
N ASN A 46 -1.30 -13.63 13.98
CA ASN A 46 0.03 -13.69 14.56
C ASN A 46 -0.07 -14.14 16.03
N ALA A 47 0.36 -15.37 16.32
CA ALA A 47 0.33 -15.95 17.66
C ALA A 47 1.55 -15.60 18.53
N TYR A 48 2.60 -15.01 17.94
CA TYR A 48 3.88 -14.78 18.62
C TYR A 48 4.22 -13.30 18.74
N CYS A 49 4.87 -12.95 19.84
CA CYS A 49 5.39 -11.61 20.08
C CYS A 49 6.59 -11.32 19.19
N SER A 50 6.55 -10.16 18.55
CA SER A 50 7.60 -9.71 17.63
C SER A 50 8.95 -9.48 18.32
N ILE A 51 8.97 -9.26 19.65
CA ILE A 51 10.16 -8.97 20.46
C ILE A 51 10.71 -10.22 21.13
N CYS A 52 9.99 -10.80 22.07
CA CYS A 52 10.48 -11.94 22.85
C CYS A 52 10.29 -13.29 22.15
N LYS A 53 9.56 -13.33 21.03
CA LYS A 53 9.25 -14.55 20.25
C LYS A 53 8.40 -15.60 20.98
N GLU A 54 7.92 -15.29 22.18
CA GLU A 54 6.97 -16.13 22.92
C GLU A 54 5.53 -16.00 22.41
N ILE A 55 4.70 -16.98 22.74
CA ILE A 55 3.26 -16.97 22.44
C ILE A 55 2.59 -15.77 23.13
N LEU A 56 1.75 -15.07 22.39
CA LEU A 56 1.01 -13.93 22.90
C LEU A 56 -0.03 -14.37 23.93
N SER A 57 0.04 -13.75 25.10
CA SER A 57 -0.99 -13.81 26.12
C SER A 57 -1.77 -12.50 26.12
N VAL A 58 -3.05 -12.57 26.49
CA VAL A 58 -3.84 -11.36 26.72
C VAL A 58 -3.32 -10.64 27.99
N PRO A 59 -3.21 -9.30 27.99
CA PRO A 59 -3.50 -8.36 26.91
C PRO A 59 -2.36 -8.23 25.89
N MET A 60 -2.72 -8.24 24.60
CA MET A 60 -1.81 -8.08 23.46
C MET A 60 -2.21 -6.92 22.56
N ILE A 61 -1.23 -6.39 21.83
CA ILE A 61 -1.39 -5.25 20.94
C ILE A 61 -1.00 -5.68 19.53
N HIS A 62 -1.92 -5.51 18.59
CA HIS A 62 -1.71 -5.82 17.19
C HIS A 62 -1.66 -4.54 16.35
N PHE A 63 -0.68 -4.45 15.47
CA PHE A 63 -0.57 -3.38 14.49
C PHE A 63 -1.01 -3.85 13.10
N LEU A 64 -1.51 -2.92 12.28
CA LEU A 64 -1.88 -3.19 10.87
C LEU A 64 -0.70 -3.70 10.03
N CYS A 65 0.54 -3.45 10.44
CA CYS A 65 1.74 -4.03 9.81
C CYS A 65 1.97 -5.52 10.13
N LYS A 66 0.99 -6.21 10.74
CA LYS A 66 1.02 -7.62 11.19
C LYS A 66 1.95 -7.93 12.36
N HIS A 67 2.65 -6.94 12.89
CA HIS A 67 3.44 -7.13 14.10
C HIS A 67 2.54 -7.08 15.33
N SER A 68 2.74 -8.07 16.18
CA SER A 68 1.98 -8.26 17.42
C SER A 68 2.94 -8.32 18.59
N TYR A 69 2.50 -7.81 19.75
CA TYR A 69 3.33 -7.64 20.94
C TYR A 69 2.54 -7.94 22.20
N HIS A 70 3.19 -8.48 23.22
CA HIS A 70 2.65 -8.40 24.57
C HIS A 70 2.59 -6.92 25.00
N SER A 71 1.57 -6.55 25.78
CA SER A 71 1.45 -5.19 26.31
C SER A 71 2.73 -4.75 27.04
N TYR A 72 3.33 -5.64 27.86
CA TYR A 72 4.58 -5.35 28.58
C TYR A 72 5.83 -5.32 27.69
N CYS A 73 5.84 -6.02 26.55
CA CYS A 73 6.96 -5.97 25.60
C CYS A 73 7.02 -4.63 24.86
N LEU A 74 5.87 -3.95 24.71
CA LEU A 74 5.78 -2.70 23.97
C LEU A 74 6.18 -1.47 24.81
N LYS A 75 6.15 -1.57 26.17
CA LYS A 75 6.59 -0.54 27.12
C LYS A 75 6.13 0.88 26.73
N ASP A 76 4.82 1.06 26.58
CA ASP A 76 4.13 2.32 26.24
C ASP A 76 4.39 2.92 24.85
N ASN A 77 5.07 2.20 23.94
CA ASN A 77 5.18 2.66 22.56
C ASN A 77 3.85 2.51 21.82
N ASN A 78 3.26 3.63 21.38
CA ASN A 78 2.06 3.60 20.54
C ASN A 78 2.34 3.24 19.06
N VAL A 79 3.58 2.84 18.74
CA VAL A 79 4.04 2.53 17.39
C VAL A 79 4.75 1.18 17.36
N CYS A 80 4.65 0.50 16.22
CA CYS A 80 5.38 -0.73 15.97
C CYS A 80 6.89 -0.47 15.97
N ILE A 81 7.62 -1.02 16.95
CA ILE A 81 9.06 -0.79 17.14
C ILE A 81 9.88 -1.29 15.94
N LEU A 82 9.51 -2.45 15.37
CA LEU A 82 10.20 -3.01 14.21
C LEU A 82 10.06 -2.13 12.96
N CYS A 83 8.86 -1.61 12.70
CA CYS A 83 8.63 -0.71 11.56
C CYS A 83 9.30 0.64 11.79
N HIS A 84 9.18 1.20 12.99
CA HIS A 84 9.80 2.49 13.33
C HIS A 84 11.33 2.46 13.18
N ASN A 85 11.97 1.37 13.60
CA ASN A 85 13.41 1.21 13.44
C ASN A 85 13.81 1.08 11.96
N LYS A 86 13.08 0.29 11.17
CA LYS A 86 13.30 0.21 9.71
C LYS A 86 13.10 1.55 9.02
N ASP A 87 12.09 2.32 9.42
CA ASP A 87 11.83 3.65 8.86
C ASP A 87 12.95 4.64 9.22
N LYS A 88 13.48 4.58 10.45
CA LYS A 88 14.65 5.37 10.87
C LYS A 88 15.90 5.01 10.06
N GLU A 89 16.17 3.72 9.89
CA GLU A 89 17.29 3.24 9.08
C GLU A 89 17.16 3.75 7.63
N LYS A 90 15.97 3.63 7.04
CA LYS A 90 15.68 4.11 5.70
C LYS A 90 15.89 5.62 5.55
N LYS A 91 15.47 6.41 6.56
CA LYS A 91 15.72 7.87 6.58
C LYS A 91 17.20 8.19 6.61
N LEU A 92 17.97 7.50 7.45
CA LEU A 92 19.42 7.71 7.56
C LEU A 92 20.16 7.32 6.28
N LEU A 93 19.75 6.22 5.61
CA LEU A 93 20.29 5.85 4.30
C LEU A 93 19.95 6.90 3.22
N LYS A 94 18.72 7.42 3.23
CA LYS A 94 18.31 8.50 2.34
C LYS A 94 19.13 9.78 2.55
N GLU A 95 19.37 10.18 3.79
CA GLU A 95 20.21 11.35 4.12
C GLU A 95 21.66 11.17 3.62
N LYS A 96 22.26 10.00 3.86
CA LYS A 96 23.58 9.66 3.32
C LYS A 96 23.62 9.74 1.79
N ALA A 97 22.60 9.18 1.13
CA ALA A 97 22.48 9.22 -0.31
C ALA A 97 22.37 10.66 -0.84
N ILE A 98 21.57 11.52 -0.20
CA ILE A 98 21.47 12.96 -0.55
C ILE A 98 22.83 13.65 -0.44
N ASN A 99 23.54 13.45 0.68
CA ASN A 99 24.84 14.07 0.91
C ASN A 99 25.88 13.60 -0.13
N SER A 100 25.87 12.32 -0.50
CA SER A 100 26.79 11.80 -1.51
C SER A 100 26.51 12.30 -2.94
N ILE A 101 25.28 12.69 -3.29
CA ILE A 101 25.01 13.29 -4.61
C ILE A 101 25.51 14.74 -4.68
N GLN A 102 25.58 15.45 -3.55
CA GLN A 102 26.25 16.76 -3.52
C GLN A 102 27.75 16.65 -3.87
N ASN A 103 28.33 15.46 -3.74
CA ASN A 103 29.71 15.13 -4.09
C ASN A 103 29.76 13.99 -5.14
N PHE A 104 29.46 14.33 -6.39
CA PHE A 104 29.30 13.38 -7.50
C PHE A 104 30.50 12.43 -7.70
N ASP A 105 31.72 12.91 -7.42
CA ASP A 105 32.95 12.11 -7.51
C ASP A 105 32.99 11.00 -6.47
N GLU A 106 32.49 11.28 -5.26
CA GLU A 106 32.38 10.31 -4.17
C GLU A 106 31.33 9.23 -4.49
N PHE A 107 30.20 9.62 -5.10
CA PHE A 107 29.21 8.67 -5.60
C PHE A 107 29.83 7.67 -6.59
N PHE A 108 30.55 8.15 -7.61
CA PHE A 108 31.17 7.27 -8.60
C PHE A 108 32.30 6.42 -8.01
N LYS A 109 33.08 6.97 -7.07
CA LYS A 109 34.12 6.22 -6.36
C LYS A 109 33.52 5.01 -5.61
N TYR A 110 32.45 5.21 -4.85
CA TYR A 110 31.79 4.11 -4.14
C TYR A 110 31.05 3.17 -5.09
N LEU A 111 30.44 3.68 -6.16
CA LEU A 111 29.83 2.84 -7.19
C LEU A 111 30.85 1.89 -7.83
N GLN A 112 32.05 2.38 -8.16
CA GLN A 112 33.12 1.55 -8.74
C GLN A 112 33.59 0.45 -7.78
N GLY A 113 33.67 0.74 -6.48
CA GLY A 113 34.05 -0.21 -5.44
C GLY A 113 32.93 -1.15 -4.98
N SER A 114 31.68 -0.92 -5.40
CA SER A 114 30.54 -1.74 -4.98
C SER A 114 30.53 -3.11 -5.67
N THR A 115 30.15 -4.15 -4.92
CA THR A 115 30.01 -5.52 -5.42
C THR A 115 28.84 -5.66 -6.40
N ASP A 116 27.73 -4.96 -6.12
CA ASP A 116 26.56 -4.88 -7.00
C ASP A 116 26.22 -3.41 -7.30
N LYS A 117 26.66 -2.98 -8.49
CA LYS A 117 26.44 -1.63 -9.02
C LYS A 117 24.97 -1.33 -9.29
N PHE A 118 24.19 -2.34 -9.70
CA PHE A 118 22.77 -2.15 -9.97
C PHE A 118 21.99 -1.96 -8.67
N SER A 119 22.25 -2.81 -7.66
CA SER A 119 21.66 -2.63 -6.34
C SER A 119 22.06 -1.29 -5.72
N TYR A 120 23.30 -0.83 -5.94
CA TYR A 120 23.75 0.47 -5.47
C TYR A 120 22.95 1.61 -6.11
N ILE A 121 22.87 1.68 -7.44
CA ILE A 121 22.14 2.74 -8.16
C ILE A 121 20.63 2.69 -7.83
N SER A 122 20.03 1.50 -7.84
CA SER A 122 18.60 1.33 -7.57
C SER A 122 18.21 1.79 -6.16
N ASN A 123 19.08 1.62 -5.16
CA ASN A 123 18.84 2.12 -3.80
C ASN A 123 18.69 3.66 -3.80
N TYR A 124 19.58 4.38 -4.49
CA TYR A 124 19.50 5.85 -4.61
C TYR A 124 18.23 6.32 -5.32
N LEU A 125 17.90 5.68 -6.43
CA LEU A 125 16.67 5.96 -7.18
C LEU A 125 15.41 5.67 -6.35
N SER A 126 15.43 4.62 -5.52
CA SER A 126 14.30 4.25 -4.65
C SER A 126 13.95 5.33 -3.61
N TYR A 127 14.92 6.21 -3.29
CA TYR A 127 14.71 7.35 -2.40
C TYR A 127 14.21 8.61 -3.12
N GLY A 128 14.05 8.56 -4.44
CA GLY A 128 13.71 9.69 -5.30
C GLY A 128 14.86 10.66 -5.49
N ILE A 129 16.11 10.21 -5.32
CA ILE A 129 17.29 11.05 -5.45
C ILE A 129 17.87 10.81 -6.84
N THR A 130 17.88 11.85 -7.65
CA THR A 130 18.51 11.84 -8.97
C THR A 130 19.76 12.73 -8.94
N PRO A 131 20.88 12.27 -9.53
CA PRO A 131 21.99 13.16 -9.80
C PRO A 131 21.52 14.31 -10.71
N LYS A 132 21.92 15.54 -10.40
CA LYS A 132 21.70 16.71 -11.28
C LYS A 132 22.79 16.78 -12.31
#